data_AF-A0A1F2UTR9-F1
#
_entry.id   AF-A0A1F2UTR9-F1
#
_cell.length_a   1.000
_cell.length_b   1.000
_cell.length_c   1.000
_cell.angle_alpha   90.00
_cell.angle_beta   90.00
_cell.angle_gamma   90.00
#
_symmetry.space_group_name_H-M   'P 1'
#
loop_
_entity.id
_entity.type
_entity.pdbx_description
1 polymer ?
#
loop_
_entity_poly.entity_id
_entity_poly.type
_entity_poly.pdbx_seq_one_letter_code
_entity_poly.pdbx_strand_id
1 'polypeptide(L)'
;MRFRFSKAKSESLRRNPRRGIGFEGAQEIFEHPYYQDQRADAPEQYRAIGWVKGRLFTVIFEIREDPIGEYYHLVTLWQATQQERRLYEENS
;
A
#
# COMPACT_ATOMS: atom_id res chain seq x y z
N MET A 1 -1.33 13.66 0.59
CA MET A 1 -1.69 12.68 -0.46
C MET A 1 -3.15 12.30 -0.30
N ARG A 2 -3.91 12.08 -1.39
CA ARG A 2 -5.33 11.69 -1.33
C ARG A 2 -5.46 10.19 -1.57
N PHE A 3 -6.31 9.51 -0.80
CA PHE A 3 -6.52 8.07 -0.91
C PHE A 3 -7.97 7.71 -1.15
N ARG A 4 -8.20 6.68 -1.97
CA ARG A 4 -9.52 6.05 -2.13
C ARG A 4 -9.41 4.54 -2.14
N PHE A 5 -10.38 3.87 -1.54
CA PHE A 5 -10.45 2.41 -1.52
C PHE A 5 -11.87 1.98 -1.15
N SER A 6 -12.18 0.71 -1.41
CA SER A 6 -13.44 0.12 -0.94
C SER A 6 -13.39 -0.08 0.58
N LYS A 7 -14.34 0.52 1.30
CA LYS A 7 -14.51 0.32 2.75
C LYS A 7 -14.72 -1.15 3.11
N ALA A 8 -15.58 -1.85 2.35
CA ALA A 8 -15.84 -3.27 2.54
C ALA A 8 -14.56 -4.11 2.37
N LYS A 9 -13.71 -3.75 1.39
CA LYS A 9 -12.41 -4.41 1.19
C LYS A 9 -11.45 -4.12 2.34
N SER A 10 -11.40 -2.87 2.81
CA SER A 10 -10.60 -2.47 3.98
C SER A 10 -10.96 -3.30 5.22
N GLU A 11 -12.26 -3.43 5.50
CA GLU A 11 -12.75 -4.24 6.62
C GLU A 11 -12.44 -5.73 6.47
N SER A 12 -12.57 -6.26 5.25
CA SER A 12 -12.20 -7.65 4.95
C SER A 12 -10.71 -7.92 5.20
N LEU A 13 -9.83 -7.01 4.76
CA LEU A 13 -8.40 -7.09 5.02
C LEU A 13 -8.09 -7.00 6.52
N ARG A 14 -8.73 -6.07 7.23
CA ARG A 14 -8.55 -5.92 8.68
C ARG A 14 -8.96 -7.17 9.45
N ARG A 15 -10.05 -7.82 9.05
CA ARG A 15 -10.53 -9.08 9.66
C ARG A 15 -9.67 -10.29 9.32
N ASN A 16 -8.87 -10.25 8.25
CA ASN A 16 -7.98 -11.34 7.87
C ASN A 16 -6.74 -11.34 8.78
N PRO A 17 -6.50 -12.36 9.62
CA PRO A 17 -5.38 -12.38 10.56
C PRO A 17 -4.00 -12.34 9.90
N ARG A 18 -3.89 -12.78 8.63
CA ARG A 18 -2.63 -12.70 7.85
C ARG A 18 -2.33 -11.28 7.36
N ARG A 19 -3.31 -10.39 7.37
CA ARG A 19 -3.18 -8.98 6.96
C ARG A 19 -3.20 -8.07 8.18
N GLY A 20 -4.20 -8.21 9.05
CA GLY A 20 -4.27 -7.59 10.37
C GLY A 20 -4.51 -6.08 10.39
N ILE A 21 -4.54 -5.42 9.23
CA ILE A 21 -4.82 -3.99 9.08
C ILE A 21 -5.75 -3.72 7.90
N GLY A 22 -6.46 -2.58 7.96
CA GLY A 22 -7.20 -2.02 6.85
C GLY A 22 -6.37 -1.02 6.06
N PHE A 23 -6.94 -0.51 4.97
CA PHE A 23 -6.30 0.51 4.14
C PHE A 23 -6.08 1.84 4.84
N GLU A 24 -6.86 2.16 5.87
CA GLU A 24 -6.64 3.37 6.69
C GLU A 24 -5.30 3.30 7.42
N GLY A 25 -4.93 2.11 7.94
CA GLY A 25 -3.63 1.91 8.57
C GLY A 25 -2.48 1.88 7.57
N ALA A 26 -2.71 1.33 6.37
CA ALA A 26 -1.67 1.28 5.34
C ALA A 26 -1.30 2.64 4.74
N GLN A 27 -2.09 3.70 4.99
CA GLN A 27 -1.72 5.06 4.56
C GLN A 27 -0.44 5.56 5.24
N GLU A 28 -0.14 5.06 6.45
CA GLU A 28 1.08 5.38 7.22
C GLU A 28 2.37 5.08 6.44
N ILE A 29 2.33 4.12 5.49
CA ILE A 29 3.45 3.83 4.57
C ILE A 29 3.95 5.12 3.89
N PHE A 30 3.04 5.99 3.47
CA PHE A 30 3.35 7.20 2.71
C PHE A 30 3.73 8.40 3.61
N GLU A 31 3.74 8.22 4.93
CA GLU A 31 4.15 9.23 5.92
C GLU A 31 5.63 9.07 6.31
N HIS A 32 6.28 8.00 5.86
CA HIS A 32 7.66 7.62 6.15
C HIS A 32 8.43 7.33 4.86
N PRO A 33 9.77 7.21 4.89
CA PRO A 33 10.52 6.67 3.76
C PRO A 33 9.97 5.30 3.36
N TYR A 34 9.65 5.15 2.07
CA TYR A 34 9.08 3.96 1.49
C TYR A 34 9.75 3.63 0.17
N TYR A 35 9.92 2.34 -0.11
CA TYR A 35 10.33 1.85 -1.42
C TYR A 35 9.12 1.79 -2.35
N GLN A 36 9.28 2.23 -3.60
CA GLN A 36 8.24 2.16 -4.62
C GLN A 36 8.76 1.57 -5.92
N ASP A 37 8.01 0.64 -6.51
CA ASP A 37 8.21 0.21 -7.90
C ASP A 37 6.90 0.06 -8.66
N GLN A 38 7.02 0.06 -10.00
CA GLN A 38 5.92 -0.27 -10.90
C GLN A 38 5.84 -1.79 -11.03
N ARG A 39 4.65 -2.35 -10.80
CA ARG A 39 4.38 -3.79 -10.80
C ARG A 39 3.68 -4.27 -12.07
N ALA A 40 2.80 -3.44 -12.62
CA ALA A 40 2.10 -3.72 -13.87
C ALA A 40 1.85 -2.42 -14.62
N ASP A 41 1.75 -2.50 -15.94
CA ASP A 41 1.50 -1.41 -16.88
C ASP A 41 0.03 -1.32 -17.32
N ALA A 42 -0.71 -2.44 -17.33
CA ALA A 42 -2.13 -2.48 -17.72
C ALA A 42 -3.01 -3.39 -16.82
N PRO A 43 -3.77 -2.84 -15.85
CA PRO A 43 -3.76 -1.45 -15.41
C PRO A 43 -2.44 -1.08 -14.74
N GLU A 44 -2.09 0.19 -14.80
CA GLU A 44 -0.87 0.69 -14.17
C GLU A 44 -0.96 0.55 -12.64
N GLN A 45 -0.15 -0.34 -12.08
CA GLN A 45 -0.12 -0.65 -10.66
C GLN A 45 1.27 -0.43 -10.10
N TYR A 46 1.29 0.22 -8.95
CA TYR A 46 2.46 0.49 -8.16
C TYR A 46 2.43 -0.35 -6.90
N ARG A 47 3.61 -0.72 -6.43
CA ARG A 47 3.83 -1.31 -5.12
C ARG A 47 4.59 -0.31 -4.27
N ALA A 48 4.12 -0.06 -3.05
CA ALA A 48 4.86 0.63 -2.02
C ALA A 48 5.13 -0.31 -0.84
N ILE A 49 6.34 -0.24 -0.29
CA ILE A 49 6.77 -1.00 0.89
C ILE A 49 7.24 0.01 1.94
N GLY A 50 6.64 -0.01 3.13
CA GLY A 50 7.01 0.91 4.19
C GLY A 50 6.47 0.52 5.56
N TRP A 51 6.83 1.33 6.57
CA TRP A 51 6.51 1.05 7.96
C TRP A 51 5.08 1.43 8.32
N VAL A 52 4.43 0.55 9.09
CA VAL A 52 3.15 0.80 9.77
C VAL A 52 3.28 0.25 11.18
N LYS A 53 3.25 1.11 12.20
CA LYS A 53 3.32 0.73 13.63
C LYS A 53 4.46 -0.25 13.95
N GLY A 54 5.65 -0.01 13.41
CA GLY A 54 6.83 -0.83 13.64
C GLY A 54 6.87 -2.16 12.89
N ARG A 55 6.03 -2.36 11.87
CA ARG A 55 6.10 -3.52 10.95
C ARG A 55 6.11 -3.04 9.50
N LEU A 56 6.91 -3.70 8.66
CA LEU A 56 6.90 -3.45 7.22
C LEU A 56 5.67 -4.09 6.56
N PHE A 57 4.97 -3.28 5.76
CA PHE A 57 3.84 -3.67 4.93
C PHE A 57 4.09 -3.31 3.48
N THR A 58 3.48 -4.08 2.60
CA THR A 58 3.40 -3.85 1.17
C THR A 58 1.98 -3.47 0.81
N VAL A 59 1.80 -2.40 0.05
CA VAL A 59 0.51 -2.00 -0.53
C VAL A 59 0.61 -1.93 -2.04
N ILE A 60 -0.40 -2.42 -2.73
CA ILE A 60 -0.58 -2.23 -4.17
C ILE A 60 -1.60 -1.12 -4.36
N PHE A 61 -1.26 -0.15 -5.19
CA PHE A 61 -2.13 0.98 -5.51
C PHE A 61 -2.04 1.37 -6.98
N GLU A 62 -3.02 2.13 -7.42
CA GLU A 62 -3.07 2.73 -8.75
C GLU A 62 -3.15 4.24 -8.58
N ILE A 63 -2.45 4.98 -9.43
CA ILE A 63 -2.57 6.43 -9.49
C ILE A 63 -3.75 6.74 -10.43
N ARG A 64 -4.77 7.43 -9.91
CA ARG A 64 -5.99 7.75 -10.65
C ARG A 64 -6.33 9.23 -10.46
N GLU A 65 -7.12 9.78 -11.37
CA GLU A 65 -7.57 11.18 -11.32
C GLU A 65 -9.09 11.26 -11.13
N ASP A 66 -9.53 12.29 -10.41
CA ASP A 66 -10.91 12.74 -10.35
C ASP A 66 -10.98 14.26 -10.57
N PRO A 67 -12.15 14.91 -10.61
CA PRO A 67 -12.23 16.35 -10.83
C PRO A 67 -11.52 17.24 -9.78
N ILE A 68 -11.08 16.68 -8.65
CA ILE A 68 -10.31 17.39 -7.60
C ILE A 68 -8.80 17.15 -7.81
N GLY A 69 -8.41 16.18 -8.66
CA GLY A 69 -7.03 15.86 -9.02
C GLY A 69 -6.66 14.40 -8.72
N GLU A 70 -5.34 14.15 -8.65
CA GLU A 70 -4.77 12.82 -8.42
C GLU A 70 -5.11 12.24 -7.03
N TYR A 71 -5.33 10.93 -6.99
CA TYR A 71 -5.46 10.15 -5.77
C TYR A 71 -4.90 8.74 -5.95
N TYR A 72 -4.46 8.14 -4.84
CA TYR A 72 -4.00 6.76 -4.81
C TYR A 72 -5.18 5.84 -4.51
N HIS A 73 -5.50 4.98 -5.47
CA HIS A 73 -6.50 3.93 -5.30
C HIS A 73 -5.86 2.68 -4.70
N LEU A 74 -6.10 2.43 -3.40
CA LEU A 74 -5.48 1.28 -2.73
C LEU A 74 -6.22 -0.02 -3.11
N VAL A 75 -5.48 -0.94 -3.71
CA VAL A 75 -6.01 -2.19 -4.28
C VAL A 75 -5.92 -3.32 -3.28
N THR A 76 -4.79 -3.54 -2.62
CA THR A 76 -4.59 -4.63 -1.64
C THR A 76 -3.36 -4.35 -0.78
N LEU A 77 -3.22 -5.03 0.35
CA LEU A 77 -2.05 -4.93 1.23
C LEU A 77 -1.68 -6.28 1.83
N TRP A 78 -0.44 -6.38 2.32
CA TRP A 78 0.04 -7.48 3.15
C TRP A 78 1.25 -7.09 3.99
N GLN A 79 1.53 -7.85 5.05
CA GLN A 79 2.81 -7.70 5.75
C GLN A 79 3.95 -8.10 4.80
N ALA A 80 4.97 -7.26 4.68
CA ALA A 80 6.08 -7.46 3.76
C ALA A 80 6.74 -8.82 4.00
N THR A 81 6.89 -9.57 2.91
CA THR A 81 7.65 -10.82 2.84
C THR A 81 9.14 -10.58 3.09
N GLN A 82 9.93 -11.64 3.31
CA GLN A 82 11.37 -11.48 3.48
C GLN A 82 12.05 -10.82 2.27
N GLN A 83 11.61 -11.13 1.05
CA GLN A 83 12.14 -10.53 -0.17
C GLN A 83 11.80 -9.04 -0.26
N GLU A 84 10.56 -8.67 0.09
CA GLU A 84 10.11 -7.28 0.12
C GLU A 84 10.80 -6.45 1.20
N ARG A 85 11.12 -7.06 2.35
CA ARG A 85 11.93 -6.41 3.39
C ARG A 85 13.34 -6.10 2.90
N ARG A 86 13.99 -7.05 2.22
CA ARG A 86 15.31 -6.80 1.61
C ARG A 86 15.24 -5.72 0.55
N LEU A 87 14.22 -5.74 -0.32
CA LEU A 87 14.00 -4.69 -1.31
C LEU A 87 13.88 -3.30 -0.65
N TYR A 88 13.15 -3.20 0.45
CA TYR A 88 13.07 -1.96 1.23
C TYR A 88 14.42 -1.56 1.81
N GLU A 89 15.13 -2.48 2.49
CA GLU A 89 16.42 -2.21 3.13
C GLU A 89 17.53 -1.81 2.13
N GLU A 90 17.46 -2.31 0.90
CA GLU A 90 18.43 -2.01 -0.15
C GLU A 90 18.15 -0.68 -0.89
N ASN A 91 16.94 -0.13 -0.76
CA ASN A 91 16.48 0.97 -1.63
C ASN A 91 15.71 2.09 -0.90
N SER A 92 15.66 2.11 0.44
CA SER A 92 14.94 3.12 1.25
C SER A 92 15.80 3.79 2.31
#